data_AF-A0A524NUF6-F1
#
_entry.id   AF-A0A524NUF6-F1
#
_cell.length_a   1.000
_cell.length_b   1.000
_cell.length_c   1.000
_cell.angle_alpha   90.00
_cell.angle_beta   90.00
_cell.angle_gamma   90.00
#
_symmetry.space_group_name_H-M   'P 1'
#
loop_
_entity.id
_entity.type
_entity.pdbx_description
1 polymer ?
#
loop_
_entity_poly.entity_id
_entity_poly.type
_entity_poly.pdbx_seq_one_letter_code
_entity_poly.pdbx_strand_id
1 'polypeptide(L)'
;REVEAQPIRRDERTLLVLVRTDRPAEREVEQMRRRVVRLDPVAATAVDGDRDVVAHTQLVAGDVYWDDPMTPEVENKYGVMFESLETAGNFLVGELGADQTQWAWGRLHGLQLSSDLSTFGISDYDNPAPGEPLFANDGGLFTVDVANPGTADFVQTAGPSTRFVCEASPTGPSCTIQLPGGQSGDINSPYYEDLLFPYLANQPMPLVFDIDEAAANAEEEVTFE
;
A
#
# COMPACT_ATOMS: atom_id res chain seq x y z
N ARG A 1 -14.25 42.54 19.37
CA ARG A 1 -13.04 43.00 18.65
C ARG A 1 -12.32 41.72 18.26
N GLU A 2 -12.71 41.20 17.11
CA GLU A 2 -12.27 39.91 16.60
C GLU A 2 -10.85 40.09 16.06
N VAL A 3 -9.91 39.29 16.55
CA VAL A 3 -8.54 39.27 16.05
C VAL A 3 -8.41 37.98 15.27
N GLU A 4 -8.42 38.13 13.96
CA GLU A 4 -8.25 37.07 12.97
C GLU A 4 -6.81 36.52 13.06
N ALA A 5 -6.67 35.21 13.27
CA ALA A 5 -5.36 34.56 13.29
C ALA A 5 -4.90 34.29 11.84
N GLN A 6 -3.84 34.97 11.42
CA GLN A 6 -3.18 34.72 10.13
C GLN A 6 -2.30 33.46 10.19
N PRO A 7 -2.13 32.74 9.07
CA PRO A 7 -1.32 31.53 9.01
C PRO A 7 0.18 31.84 9.15
N ILE A 8 0.85 31.07 10.00
CA ILE A 8 2.29 31.14 10.28
C ILE A 8 3.06 30.53 9.10
N ARG A 9 4.11 31.22 8.61
CA ARG A 9 4.98 30.74 7.52
C ARG A 9 6.03 29.73 8.04
N ARG A 10 6.61 29.00 7.09
CA ARG A 10 7.34 27.73 7.26
C ARG A 10 8.72 27.84 7.95
N ASP A 11 9.11 29.00 8.46
CA ASP A 11 10.46 29.28 8.97
C ASP A 11 10.56 29.53 10.50
N GLU A 12 9.48 29.40 11.28
CA GLU A 12 9.48 29.71 12.72
C GLU A 12 9.28 28.52 13.68
N ARG A 13 9.65 27.29 13.31
CA ARG A 13 9.60 26.15 14.25
C ARG A 13 10.92 25.94 15.00
N THR A 14 11.20 26.80 15.97
CA THR A 14 12.13 26.48 17.06
C THR A 14 11.54 26.94 18.40
N LEU A 15 11.51 26.01 19.37
CA LEU A 15 11.22 26.15 20.82
C LEU A 15 9.75 26.14 21.30
N LEU A 16 9.39 25.08 22.04
CA LEU A 16 8.66 25.00 23.34
C LEU A 16 8.07 23.58 23.49
N VAL A 17 8.73 22.61 24.15
CA VAL A 17 8.85 22.34 25.60
C VAL A 17 7.54 21.88 26.27
N LEU A 18 7.56 20.59 26.67
CA LEU A 18 6.86 19.89 27.76
C LEU A 18 5.40 20.25 28.10
N VAL A 19 4.52 19.25 27.95
CA VAL A 19 3.35 19.07 28.81
C VAL A 19 3.45 17.69 29.46
N ARG A 20 3.71 17.67 30.77
CA ARG A 20 3.48 16.50 31.64
C ARG A 20 1.98 16.32 31.81
N THR A 21 1.49 15.08 31.68
CA THR A 21 0.16 14.70 32.16
C THR A 21 0.29 13.66 33.26
N ASP A 22 0.05 14.07 34.50
CA ASP A 22 -0.16 13.19 35.65
C ASP A 22 -1.55 12.56 35.56
N ARG A 23 -1.65 11.29 35.14
CA ARG A 23 -2.71 10.33 35.57
C ARG A 23 -2.21 8.89 35.38
N PRO A 24 -2.20 8.04 36.43
CA PRO A 24 -1.97 6.61 36.24
C PRO A 24 -3.26 5.96 35.71
N ALA A 25 -3.17 5.23 34.61
CA ALA A 25 -4.25 4.40 34.11
C ALA A 25 -4.02 2.95 34.55
N GLU A 26 -4.66 2.56 35.65
CA GLU A 26 -4.99 1.16 35.91
C GLU A 26 -6.17 0.79 35.01
N ARG A 27 -6.01 -0.20 34.11
CA ARG A 27 -7.13 -1.03 33.61
C ARG A 27 -6.67 -2.45 33.36
N GLU A 28 -7.36 -3.38 34.05
CA GLU A 28 -7.26 -4.81 33.86
C GLU A 28 -7.73 -5.24 32.46
N VAL A 29 -7.09 -6.28 31.93
CA VAL A 29 -7.42 -6.90 30.64
C VAL A 29 -8.65 -7.78 30.80
N GLU A 30 -9.82 -7.27 30.40
CA GLU A 30 -11.04 -8.06 30.33
C GLU A 30 -11.09 -8.86 29.01
N GLN A 31 -11.21 -10.18 29.12
CA GLN A 31 -11.28 -11.11 27.99
C GLN A 31 -12.39 -10.73 26.99
N MET A 32 -11.99 -10.56 25.73
CA MET A 32 -12.86 -10.19 24.61
C MET A 32 -13.76 -11.36 24.21
N ARG A 33 -14.94 -11.48 24.82
CA ARG A 33 -16.02 -12.36 24.32
C ARG A 33 -16.58 -11.74 23.04
N ARG A 34 -16.58 -12.50 21.93
CA ARG A 34 -17.19 -12.14 20.64
C ARG A 34 -18.64 -11.68 20.84
N ARG A 35 -18.87 -10.37 20.78
CA ARG A 35 -20.20 -9.78 20.63
C ARG A 35 -20.36 -9.46 19.15
N VAL A 36 -21.29 -10.13 18.47
CA VAL A 36 -21.71 -9.74 17.12
C VAL A 36 -22.39 -8.38 17.25
N VAL A 37 -21.68 -7.33 16.84
CA VAL A 37 -22.21 -5.97 16.76
C VAL A 37 -23.17 -5.96 15.57
N ARG A 38 -24.45 -5.66 15.81
CA ARG A 38 -25.38 -5.34 14.72
C ARG A 38 -24.90 -4.05 14.08
N LEU A 39 -24.73 -4.05 12.76
CA LEU A 39 -24.45 -2.84 12.00
C LEU A 39 -25.68 -1.92 12.08
N ASP A 40 -25.62 -0.92 12.96
CA ASP A 40 -26.48 0.25 12.83
C ASP A 40 -26.04 1.01 11.57
N PRO A 41 -26.97 1.53 10.75
CA PRO A 41 -26.61 2.32 9.58
C PRO A 41 -25.93 3.61 10.06
N VAL A 42 -24.60 3.64 9.94
CA VAL A 42 -23.80 4.84 10.14
C VAL A 42 -24.20 5.80 9.01
N ALA A 43 -24.82 6.91 9.37
CA ALA A 43 -25.01 8.02 8.45
C ALA A 43 -23.64 8.43 7.91
N ALA A 44 -23.52 8.54 6.58
CA ALA A 44 -22.31 8.96 5.90
C ALA A 44 -21.99 10.43 6.25
N THR A 45 -21.36 10.66 7.40
CA THR A 45 -20.62 11.89 7.68
C THR A 45 -19.17 11.64 7.32
N ALA A 46 -18.74 12.35 6.28
CA ALA A 46 -17.45 12.24 5.61
C ALA A 46 -16.26 12.23 6.59
N VAL A 47 -15.31 11.33 6.33
CA VAL A 47 -13.92 11.49 6.77
C VAL A 47 -13.31 12.50 5.81
N ASP A 48 -13.04 13.70 6.32
CA ASP A 48 -12.37 14.78 5.60
C ASP A 48 -10.92 14.38 5.31
N GLY A 49 -10.64 14.21 4.02
CA GLY A 49 -9.32 13.95 3.48
C GLY A 49 -9.13 14.77 2.21
N ASP A 50 -9.35 16.08 2.27
CA ASP A 50 -8.89 17.13 1.32
C ASP A 50 -8.95 16.81 -0.19
N ARG A 51 -9.90 15.96 -0.58
CA ARG A 51 -10.40 15.76 -1.93
C ARG A 51 -11.91 15.85 -1.81
N ASP A 52 -12.46 17.00 -2.17
CA ASP A 52 -13.90 17.20 -2.29
C ASP A 52 -14.45 16.21 -3.33
N VAL A 53 -14.82 15.02 -2.87
CA VAL A 53 -15.63 14.09 -3.66
C VAL A 53 -17.03 14.68 -3.67
N VAL A 54 -17.30 15.53 -4.65
CA VAL A 54 -18.62 16.16 -4.85
C VAL A 54 -19.64 15.04 -5.07
N ALA A 55 -20.64 14.96 -4.20
CA ALA A 55 -21.71 13.98 -4.38
C ALA A 55 -22.42 14.25 -5.72
N HIS A 56 -22.84 13.21 -6.44
CA HIS A 56 -23.52 13.40 -7.74
C HIS A 56 -24.76 14.32 -7.65
N THR A 57 -25.40 14.39 -6.48
CA THR A 57 -26.54 15.29 -6.18
C THR A 57 -26.14 16.77 -6.03
N GLN A 58 -24.84 17.05 -5.90
CA GLN A 58 -24.26 18.38 -5.76
C GLN A 58 -23.61 18.87 -7.07
N LEU A 59 -23.66 18.05 -8.13
CA LEU A 59 -23.16 18.42 -9.46
C LEU A 59 -24.04 19.54 -10.05
N VAL A 60 -23.45 20.71 -10.31
CA VAL A 60 -24.14 21.92 -10.77
C VAL A 60 -24.91 21.68 -12.08
N ALA A 61 -24.38 20.85 -12.97
CA ALA A 61 -24.98 20.52 -14.26
C ALA A 61 -25.69 19.15 -14.29
N GLY A 62 -25.85 18.46 -13.15
CA GLY A 62 -26.56 17.19 -13.07
C GLY A 62 -25.99 16.11 -13.99
N ASP A 63 -26.84 15.50 -14.83
CA ASP A 63 -26.46 14.38 -15.69
C ASP A 63 -25.58 14.78 -16.89
N VAL A 64 -25.37 16.09 -17.15
CA VAL A 64 -24.49 16.58 -18.23
C VAL A 64 -23.05 16.09 -18.10
N TYR A 65 -22.59 15.77 -16.89
CA TYR A 65 -21.24 15.21 -16.68
C TYR A 65 -21.08 13.77 -17.17
N TRP A 66 -22.17 13.10 -17.55
CA TRP A 66 -22.19 11.73 -18.04
C TRP A 66 -22.41 11.65 -19.56
N ASP A 67 -22.66 12.78 -20.22
CA ASP A 67 -22.83 12.88 -21.67
C ASP A 67 -21.45 12.97 -22.33
N ASP A 68 -21.17 12.10 -23.30
CA ASP A 68 -19.98 12.22 -24.14
C ASP A 68 -20.33 13.13 -25.34
N PRO A 69 -19.81 14.37 -25.40
CA PRO A 69 -20.16 15.28 -26.49
C PRO A 69 -19.67 14.82 -27.88
N MET A 70 -18.88 13.73 -27.93
CA MET A 70 -18.40 13.12 -29.17
C MET A 70 -19.39 12.11 -29.77
N THR A 71 -20.44 11.71 -29.04
CA THR A 71 -21.48 10.80 -29.53
C THR A 71 -22.73 11.59 -29.96
N PRO A 72 -23.53 11.05 -30.89
CA PRO A 72 -24.78 11.68 -31.33
C PRO A 72 -25.96 11.45 -30.37
N GLU A 73 -25.82 10.53 -29.43
CA GLU A 73 -26.84 10.10 -28.48
C GLU A 73 -26.55 10.77 -27.14
N VAL A 74 -27.56 11.33 -26.47
CA VAL A 74 -27.35 11.93 -25.14
C VAL A 74 -27.35 10.80 -24.10
N GLU A 75 -26.19 10.51 -23.51
CA GLU A 75 -26.11 9.50 -22.47
C GLU A 75 -26.67 9.99 -21.13
N ASN A 76 -27.04 9.03 -20.29
CA ASN A 76 -27.33 9.28 -18.89
C ASN A 76 -26.43 8.41 -18.02
N LYS A 77 -26.30 8.79 -16.74
CA LYS A 77 -25.43 8.10 -15.79
C LYS A 77 -25.65 6.59 -15.70
N TYR A 78 -26.89 6.12 -15.86
CA TYR A 78 -27.18 4.68 -15.77
C TYR A 78 -26.71 3.93 -17.02
N GLY A 79 -26.83 4.56 -18.20
CA GLY A 79 -26.27 4.03 -19.45
C GLY A 79 -24.76 3.87 -19.36
N VAL A 80 -24.06 4.95 -19.01
CA VAL A 80 -22.59 4.94 -18.86
C VAL A 80 -22.12 3.92 -17.82
N MET A 81 -22.78 3.85 -16.67
CA MET A 81 -22.45 2.84 -15.64
C MET A 81 -22.68 1.41 -16.14
N PHE A 82 -23.77 1.16 -16.88
CA PHE A 82 -24.07 -0.15 -17.45
C PHE A 82 -23.00 -0.57 -18.47
N GLU A 83 -22.67 0.30 -19.41
CA GLU A 83 -21.64 0.03 -20.42
C GLU A 83 -20.25 -0.15 -19.81
N SER A 84 -19.93 0.64 -18.78
CA SER A 84 -18.68 0.51 -18.04
C SER A 84 -18.57 -0.84 -17.32
N LEU A 85 -19.66 -1.28 -16.67
CA LEU A 85 -19.72 -2.58 -15.99
C LEU A 85 -19.68 -3.75 -17.00
N GLU A 86 -20.35 -3.63 -18.14
CA GLU A 86 -20.30 -4.63 -19.21
C GLU A 86 -18.88 -4.73 -19.80
N THR A 87 -18.25 -3.59 -20.09
CA THR A 87 -16.86 -3.52 -20.57
C THR A 87 -15.90 -4.16 -19.57
N ALA A 88 -16.00 -3.80 -18.29
CA ALA A 88 -15.16 -4.36 -17.24
C ALA A 88 -15.42 -5.88 -17.06
N GLY A 89 -16.68 -6.31 -17.12
CA GLY A 89 -17.04 -7.72 -17.03
C GLY A 89 -16.47 -8.54 -18.19
N ASN A 90 -16.58 -8.05 -19.42
CA ASN A 90 -16.02 -8.69 -20.61
C ASN A 90 -14.49 -8.78 -20.54
N PHE A 91 -13.83 -7.72 -20.08
CA PHE A 91 -12.40 -7.72 -19.81
C PHE A 91 -12.01 -8.80 -18.80
N LEU A 92 -12.66 -8.84 -17.62
CA LEU A 92 -12.36 -9.83 -16.58
C LEU A 92 -12.64 -11.27 -17.03
N VAL A 93 -13.71 -11.51 -17.80
CA VAL A 93 -13.96 -12.83 -18.40
C VAL A 93 -12.87 -13.21 -19.40
N GLY A 94 -12.39 -12.26 -20.21
CA GLY A 94 -11.29 -12.47 -21.15
C GLY A 94 -9.98 -12.85 -20.47
N GLU A 95 -9.62 -12.15 -19.39
CA GLU A 95 -8.33 -12.36 -18.70
C GLU A 95 -8.37 -13.50 -17.67
N LEU A 96 -9.47 -13.63 -16.92
CA LEU A 96 -9.55 -14.52 -15.75
C LEU A 96 -10.46 -15.73 -15.94
N GLY A 97 -11.24 -15.75 -17.03
CA GLY A 97 -12.22 -16.79 -17.38
C GLY A 97 -13.64 -16.49 -16.89
N ALA A 98 -14.60 -17.27 -17.37
CA ALA A 98 -16.03 -17.06 -17.09
C ALA A 98 -16.46 -17.41 -15.65
N ASP A 99 -15.69 -18.22 -14.93
CA ASP A 99 -15.97 -18.55 -13.53
C ASP A 99 -15.44 -17.47 -12.59
N GLN A 100 -16.34 -16.59 -12.16
CA GLN A 100 -16.04 -15.46 -11.28
C GLN A 100 -15.50 -15.88 -9.90
N THR A 101 -15.72 -17.13 -9.48
CA THR A 101 -15.18 -17.63 -8.20
C THR A 101 -13.67 -17.84 -8.24
N GLN A 102 -13.09 -17.88 -9.45
CA GLN A 102 -11.65 -18.01 -9.68
C GLN A 102 -10.96 -16.66 -9.93
N TRP A 103 -11.71 -15.56 -9.88
CA TRP A 103 -11.14 -14.23 -10.05
C TRP A 103 -10.34 -13.85 -8.80
N ALA A 104 -9.06 -13.55 -9.01
CA ALA A 104 -8.14 -13.14 -7.96
C ALA A 104 -7.30 -11.98 -8.47
N TRP A 105 -7.19 -10.91 -7.67
CA TRP A 105 -6.43 -9.71 -8.03
C TRP A 105 -4.98 -10.04 -8.40
N GLY A 106 -4.34 -10.92 -7.63
CA GLY A 106 -2.98 -11.40 -7.87
C GLY A 106 -2.75 -12.16 -9.20
N ARG A 107 -3.81 -12.46 -9.97
CA ARG A 107 -3.69 -13.04 -11.32
C ARG A 107 -3.56 -11.97 -12.41
N LEU A 108 -3.92 -10.73 -12.13
CA LEU A 108 -3.73 -9.57 -13.01
C LEU A 108 -2.58 -8.70 -12.49
N HIS A 109 -2.60 -8.42 -11.19
CA HIS A 109 -1.70 -7.52 -10.53
C HIS A 109 -0.59 -8.26 -9.81
N GLY A 110 0.63 -7.80 -9.99
CA GLY A 110 1.76 -8.36 -9.29
C GLY A 110 3.00 -7.50 -9.37
N LEU A 111 3.98 -7.90 -8.58
CA LEU A 111 5.27 -7.28 -8.46
C LEU A 111 6.26 -7.88 -9.46
N GLN A 112 7.00 -6.99 -10.12
CA GLN A 112 8.29 -7.28 -10.74
C GLN A 112 9.30 -6.29 -10.18
N LEU A 113 10.40 -6.81 -9.65
CA LEU A 113 11.59 -6.07 -9.28
C LEU A 113 12.42 -5.85 -10.53
N SER A 114 12.29 -4.67 -11.13
CA SER A 114 13.06 -4.31 -12.30
C SER A 114 14.48 -3.87 -11.93
N SER A 115 15.49 -4.38 -12.64
CA SER A 115 16.87 -3.93 -12.52
C SER A 115 17.04 -2.53 -13.13
N ASP A 116 18.01 -1.75 -12.64
CA ASP A 116 18.41 -0.49 -13.26
C ASP A 116 18.82 -0.68 -14.74
N LEU A 117 19.32 -1.87 -15.08
CA LEU A 117 19.69 -2.26 -16.44
C LEU A 117 18.50 -2.33 -17.39
N SER A 118 17.29 -2.55 -16.87
CA SER A 118 16.06 -2.62 -17.66
C SER A 118 15.68 -1.27 -18.25
N THR A 119 16.09 -0.16 -17.62
CA THR A 119 15.99 1.19 -18.19
C THR A 119 16.81 1.34 -19.48
N PHE A 120 17.83 0.49 -19.67
CA PHE A 120 18.65 0.42 -20.88
C PHE A 120 18.22 -0.71 -21.83
N GLY A 121 17.08 -1.37 -21.57
CA GLY A 121 16.55 -2.47 -22.37
C GLY A 121 17.20 -3.83 -22.11
N ILE A 122 17.90 -3.99 -20.98
CA ILE A 122 18.51 -5.26 -20.56
C ILE A 122 17.70 -5.81 -19.38
N SER A 123 16.62 -6.53 -19.69
CA SER A 123 15.67 -7.06 -18.70
C SER A 123 16.05 -8.44 -18.16
N ASP A 124 17.17 -9.03 -18.59
CA ASP A 124 17.65 -10.36 -18.14
C ASP A 124 17.89 -10.43 -16.63
N TYR A 125 17.96 -9.29 -15.95
CA TYR A 125 18.19 -9.15 -14.51
C TYR A 125 16.94 -8.71 -13.74
N ASP A 126 15.77 -8.68 -14.39
CA ASP A 126 14.49 -8.46 -13.71
C ASP A 126 14.09 -9.71 -12.92
N ASN A 127 13.37 -9.50 -11.83
CA ASN A 127 12.84 -10.57 -11.00
C ASN A 127 11.34 -10.36 -10.73
N PRO A 128 10.42 -11.17 -11.30
CA PRO A 128 10.71 -12.39 -12.03
C PRO A 128 11.25 -12.09 -13.41
N ALA A 129 11.95 -13.07 -13.99
CA ALA A 129 12.58 -12.95 -15.28
C ALA A 129 11.55 -12.65 -16.39
N PRO A 130 11.96 -12.00 -17.51
CA PRO A 130 11.06 -11.69 -18.60
C PRO A 130 10.29 -12.90 -19.13
N GLY A 131 8.96 -12.80 -19.15
CA GLY A 131 8.06 -13.88 -19.60
C GLY A 131 7.59 -14.82 -18.50
N GLU A 132 8.15 -14.72 -17.29
CA GLU A 132 7.63 -15.42 -16.11
C GLU A 132 6.44 -14.66 -15.50
N PRO A 133 5.52 -15.34 -14.81
CA PRO A 133 4.40 -14.70 -14.14
C PRO A 133 4.90 -13.73 -13.06
N LEU A 134 4.22 -12.58 -12.93
CA LEU A 134 4.45 -11.64 -11.83
C LEU A 134 4.27 -12.33 -10.48
N PHE A 135 4.98 -11.86 -9.47
CA PHE A 135 4.68 -12.25 -8.10
C PHE A 135 3.35 -11.63 -7.68
N ALA A 136 2.32 -12.45 -7.52
CA ALA A 136 1.01 -12.01 -7.07
C ALA A 136 1.15 -11.15 -5.80
N ASN A 137 0.58 -9.94 -5.82
CA ASN A 137 0.62 -9.03 -4.68
C ASN A 137 -0.78 -8.49 -4.38
N ASP A 138 -1.04 -8.19 -3.11
CA ASP A 138 -2.21 -7.44 -2.70
C ASP A 138 -1.93 -5.92 -2.72
N GLY A 139 -2.85 -5.12 -2.19
CA GLY A 139 -2.75 -3.66 -2.25
C GLY A 139 -3.27 -3.06 -3.56
N GLY A 140 -2.96 -1.77 -3.77
CA GLY A 140 -3.52 -0.95 -4.83
C GLY A 140 -3.16 0.54 -4.72
N LEU A 141 -3.79 1.35 -5.58
CA LEU A 141 -3.53 2.79 -5.69
C LEU A 141 -3.93 3.62 -4.46
N PHE A 142 -4.94 3.15 -3.72
CA PHE A 142 -5.56 3.89 -2.60
C PHE A 142 -5.69 3.05 -1.32
N THR A 143 -4.88 2.01 -1.21
CA THR A 143 -4.80 1.15 -0.03
C THR A 143 -3.62 1.58 0.85
N VAL A 144 -3.65 1.18 2.12
CA VAL A 144 -2.52 1.40 3.04
C VAL A 144 -1.29 0.62 2.57
N ASP A 145 -1.49 -0.63 2.12
CA ASP A 145 -0.45 -1.37 1.43
C ASP A 145 -0.40 -0.91 -0.02
N VAL A 146 0.52 0.02 -0.31
CA VAL A 146 0.64 0.64 -1.62
C VAL A 146 1.15 -0.39 -2.61
N ALA A 147 0.38 -0.63 -3.67
CA ALA A 147 0.77 -1.46 -4.80
C ALA A 147 0.10 -0.91 -6.06
N ASN A 148 0.55 0.25 -6.54
CA ASN A 148 -0.14 0.98 -7.60
C ASN A 148 -0.15 0.15 -8.89
N PRO A 149 -1.31 -0.27 -9.44
CA PRO A 149 -1.33 -0.99 -10.70
C PRO A 149 -1.03 -0.05 -11.86
N GLY A 150 -0.25 -0.53 -12.83
CA GLY A 150 -0.18 0.07 -14.16
C GLY A 150 -1.55 0.10 -14.82
N THR A 151 -1.80 1.11 -15.64
CA THR A 151 -3.15 1.36 -16.21
C THR A 151 -3.58 0.34 -17.26
N ALA A 152 -2.64 -0.39 -17.85
CA ALA A 152 -2.90 -1.32 -18.94
C ALA A 152 -2.45 -2.75 -18.63
N ASP A 153 -1.31 -2.91 -17.97
CA ASP A 153 -0.67 -4.19 -17.67
C ASP A 153 -0.87 -4.66 -16.23
N PHE A 154 -1.43 -3.81 -15.37
CA PHE A 154 -1.62 -4.06 -13.93
C PHE A 154 -0.31 -4.37 -13.18
N VAL A 155 0.86 -4.18 -13.80
CA VAL A 155 2.15 -4.38 -13.11
C VAL A 155 2.28 -3.33 -12.01
N GLN A 156 2.76 -3.74 -10.84
CA GLN A 156 2.97 -2.81 -9.74
C GLN A 156 4.02 -1.75 -10.09
N THR A 157 3.64 -0.48 -10.02
CA THR A 157 4.48 0.68 -10.36
C THR A 157 5.02 1.42 -9.14
N ALA A 158 4.48 1.14 -7.95
CA ALA A 158 4.93 1.69 -6.69
C ALA A 158 4.67 0.71 -5.54
N GLY A 159 5.51 0.74 -4.51
CA GLY A 159 5.31 -0.01 -3.29
C GLY A 159 6.29 0.40 -2.18
N PRO A 160 6.14 -0.15 -0.97
CA PRO A 160 7.05 0.13 0.12
C PRO A 160 8.44 -0.47 -0.14
N SER A 161 9.45 0.39 -0.32
CA SER A 161 10.85 -0.05 -0.38
C SER A 161 11.35 -0.63 0.96
N THR A 162 10.65 -0.33 2.05
CA THR A 162 10.87 -0.90 3.37
C THR A 162 9.59 -0.80 4.19
N ARG A 163 9.22 -1.85 4.92
CA ARG A 163 8.26 -1.75 6.04
C ARG A 163 9.02 -1.90 7.34
N PHE A 164 8.82 -0.98 8.28
CA PHE A 164 9.60 -0.91 9.50
C PHE A 164 8.71 -0.58 10.70
N VAL A 165 8.87 -1.34 11.77
CA VAL A 165 8.14 -1.14 13.03
C VAL A 165 9.14 -1.24 14.16
N CYS A 166 9.09 -0.31 15.12
CA CYS A 166 9.90 -0.33 16.32
C CYS A 166 9.11 0.05 17.55
N GLU A 167 9.40 -0.65 18.64
CA GLU A 167 8.99 -0.29 19.99
C GLU A 167 10.24 0.03 20.82
N ALA A 168 10.22 1.18 21.49
CA ALA A 168 11.27 1.57 22.42
C ALA A 168 10.90 1.13 23.85
N SER A 169 11.80 0.42 24.52
CA SER A 169 11.64 -0.03 25.90
C SER A 169 12.87 0.32 26.75
N PRO A 170 12.78 0.27 28.10
CA PRO A 170 13.94 0.48 28.97
C PRO A 170 15.10 -0.50 28.75
N THR A 171 14.84 -1.68 28.15
CA THR A 171 15.85 -2.70 27.86
C THR A 171 16.44 -2.58 26.45
N GLY A 172 15.95 -1.64 25.63
CA GLY A 172 16.40 -1.45 24.24
C GLY A 172 15.24 -1.43 23.24
N PRO A 173 15.50 -1.07 21.97
CA PRO A 173 14.51 -1.13 20.91
C PRO A 173 14.26 -2.58 20.47
N SER A 174 13.00 -2.92 20.21
CA SER A 174 12.62 -4.12 19.47
C SER A 174 12.01 -3.69 18.16
N CYS A 175 12.59 -4.16 17.05
CA CYS A 175 12.22 -3.70 15.72
C CYS A 175 12.06 -4.87 14.77
N THR A 176 11.24 -4.64 13.75
CA THR A 176 11.06 -5.59 12.65
C THR A 176 11.12 -4.86 11.32
N ILE A 177 11.61 -5.55 10.30
CA ILE A 177 11.79 -5.02 8.96
C ILE A 177 11.20 -5.98 7.91
N GLN A 178 10.79 -5.44 6.78
CA GLN A 178 10.51 -6.16 5.55
C GLN A 178 11.15 -5.40 4.39
N LEU A 179 11.80 -6.13 3.50
CA LEU A 179 12.40 -5.60 2.29
C LEU A 179 11.83 -6.34 1.08
N PRO A 180 11.50 -5.64 -0.01
CA PRO A 180 11.20 -6.32 -1.27
C PRO A 180 12.50 -6.95 -1.81
N GLY A 181 12.47 -8.25 -2.13
CA GLY A 181 13.65 -8.97 -2.65
C GLY A 181 14.52 -9.56 -1.54
N GLY A 182 15.79 -9.19 -1.50
CA GLY A 182 16.77 -9.65 -0.51
C GLY A 182 17.84 -8.60 -0.28
N GLN A 183 18.76 -8.82 0.66
CA GLN A 183 19.79 -7.82 0.97
C GLN A 183 20.92 -7.74 -0.08
N SER A 184 21.01 -8.73 -0.98
CA SER A 184 22.08 -8.82 -1.98
C SER A 184 21.56 -8.35 -3.33
N GLY A 185 22.34 -7.55 -4.03
CA GLY A 185 22.11 -7.25 -5.44
C GLY A 185 22.68 -8.29 -6.42
N ASP A 186 23.45 -9.28 -5.94
CA ASP A 186 23.96 -10.37 -6.78
C ASP A 186 22.88 -11.45 -6.93
N ILE A 187 22.40 -11.65 -8.16
CA ILE A 187 21.38 -12.64 -8.53
C ILE A 187 21.77 -14.10 -8.17
N ASN A 188 23.07 -14.38 -8.03
CA ASN A 188 23.55 -15.72 -7.65
C ASN A 188 23.66 -15.90 -6.13
N SER A 189 23.42 -14.85 -5.34
CA SER A 189 23.46 -14.91 -3.89
C SER A 189 22.24 -15.67 -3.35
N PRO A 190 22.40 -16.49 -2.30
CA PRO A 190 21.24 -17.08 -1.61
C PRO A 190 20.32 -16.03 -0.96
N TYR A 191 20.80 -14.79 -0.83
CA TYR A 191 20.10 -13.68 -0.18
C TYR A 191 19.62 -12.60 -1.17
N TYR A 192 19.43 -12.96 -2.44
CA TYR A 192 18.91 -12.06 -3.48
C TYR A 192 17.38 -11.90 -3.40
N GLU A 193 16.68 -12.95 -2.99
CA GLU A 193 15.20 -13.04 -2.98
C GLU A 193 14.65 -13.60 -1.66
N ASP A 194 15.50 -13.87 -0.68
CA ASP A 194 15.14 -14.58 0.56
C ASP A 194 14.08 -13.86 1.41
N LEU A 195 13.93 -12.53 1.26
CA LEU A 195 12.94 -11.72 1.96
C LEU A 195 11.69 -11.42 1.13
N LEU A 196 11.65 -11.79 -0.15
CA LEU A 196 10.56 -11.44 -1.07
C LEU A 196 9.24 -12.07 -0.65
N PHE A 197 9.21 -13.37 -0.41
CA PHE A 197 7.98 -14.07 -0.05
C PHE A 197 7.44 -13.64 1.33
N PRO A 198 8.28 -13.45 2.38
CA PRO A 198 7.83 -12.80 3.60
C PRO A 198 7.26 -11.39 3.37
N TYR A 199 7.90 -10.58 2.52
CA TYR A 199 7.41 -9.24 2.17
C TYR A 199 6.04 -9.28 1.49
N LEU A 200 5.81 -10.19 0.54
CA LEU A 200 4.51 -10.38 -0.13
C LEU A 200 3.45 -10.92 0.82
N ALA A 201 3.85 -11.71 1.82
CA ALA A 201 2.96 -12.22 2.85
C ALA A 201 2.74 -11.25 4.03
N ASN A 202 3.30 -10.04 3.96
CA ASN A 202 3.30 -9.05 5.05
C ASN A 202 3.86 -9.62 6.38
N GLN A 203 4.83 -10.53 6.29
CA GLN A 203 5.49 -11.19 7.42
C GLN A 203 6.83 -10.51 7.71
N PRO A 204 6.96 -9.79 8.84
CA PRO A 204 8.19 -9.09 9.16
C PRO A 204 9.24 -10.01 9.79
N MET A 205 10.52 -9.71 9.53
CA MET A 205 11.65 -10.34 10.21
C MET A 205 12.18 -9.43 11.33
N PRO A 206 12.75 -9.97 12.41
CA PRO A 206 13.43 -9.16 13.42
C PRO A 206 14.59 -8.35 12.83
N LEU A 207 14.72 -7.09 13.25
CA LEU A 207 15.93 -6.31 13.04
C LEU A 207 16.70 -6.22 14.36
N VAL A 208 17.82 -6.92 14.43
CA VAL A 208 18.65 -7.05 15.64
C VAL A 208 19.53 -5.81 15.79
N PHE A 209 19.38 -5.08 16.90
CA PHE A 209 20.18 -3.90 17.24
C PHE A 209 21.27 -4.18 18.28
N ASP A 210 21.11 -5.23 19.08
CA ASP A 210 22.11 -5.62 20.07
C ASP A 210 23.31 -6.23 19.34
N ILE A 211 24.51 -5.70 19.62
CA ILE A 211 25.72 -6.08 18.89
C ILE A 211 26.16 -7.51 19.24
N ASP A 212 25.92 -7.96 20.47
CA ASP A 212 26.31 -9.30 20.91
C ASP A 212 25.35 -10.34 20.30
N GLU A 213 24.06 -10.02 20.21
CA GLU A 213 23.07 -10.85 19.50
C GLU A 213 23.37 -10.88 17.99
N ALA A 214 23.70 -9.74 17.38
CA ALA A 214 24.06 -9.67 15.97
C ALA A 214 25.31 -10.52 15.67
N ALA A 215 26.34 -10.47 16.52
CA ALA A 215 27.52 -11.31 16.39
C ALA A 215 27.19 -12.81 16.57
N ALA A 216 26.30 -13.16 17.50
CA ALA A 216 25.86 -14.54 17.69
C ALA A 216 25.04 -15.09 16.51
N ASN A 217 24.34 -14.22 15.78
CA ASN A 217 23.54 -14.56 14.60
C ASN A 217 24.31 -14.42 13.28
N ALA A 218 25.60 -14.05 13.31
CA ALA A 218 26.36 -13.76 12.10
C ALA A 218 26.49 -15.01 11.20
N GLU A 219 26.13 -14.85 9.93
CA GLU A 219 26.35 -15.89 8.91
C GLU A 219 27.73 -15.79 8.26
N GLU A 220 28.30 -14.59 8.18
CA GLU A 220 29.65 -14.32 7.66
C GLU A 220 30.30 -13.15 8.44
N GLU A 221 31.60 -13.28 8.76
CA GLU A 221 32.41 -12.22 9.35
C GLU A 221 33.60 -11.89 8.44
N VAL A 222 33.77 -10.62 8.09
CA VAL A 222 34.87 -10.14 7.22
C VAL A 222 35.70 -9.11 7.97
N THR A 223 37.02 -9.31 8.02
CA THR A 223 37.98 -8.36 8.62
C THR A 223 38.86 -7.75 7.53
N PHE A 224 39.02 -6.43 7.55
CA PHE A 224 39.88 -5.69 6.62
C PHE A 224 41.16 -5.25 7.35
N GLU A 225 42.29 -5.27 6.66
CA GLU A 225 43.59 -4.76 7.14
C GLU A 225 43.75 -3.24 6.92
#